data_AF-A0AA90NEB7-F1
#
_entry.id   AF-A0AA90NEB7-F1
#
_cell.length_a   1.000
_cell.length_b   1.000
_cell.length_c   1.000
_cell.angle_alpha   90.00
_cell.angle_beta   90.00
_cell.angle_gamma   90.00
#
_symmetry.space_group_name_H-M   'P 1'
#
loop_
_entity.id
_entity.type
_entity.pdbx_description
1 polymer ?
#
loop_
_entity_poly.entity_id
_entity_poly.type
_entity_poly.pdbx_seq_one_letter_code
_entity_poly.pdbx_strand_id
1 'polypeptide(L)' 'MLWKRLRCAQKRRRKRYKAYDSRGRIANKRNIADRPAEVETRETLGHWGIDTVMGKVSIPKCIEDA' A
#
# COMPACT_ATOMS: atom_id res chain seq x y z
N MET A 1 -18.96 22.41 -7.86
CA MET A 1 -18.46 21.68 -9.04
C MET A 1 -17.87 20.33 -8.61
N LEU A 2 -18.55 19.24 -8.94
CA LEU A 2 -18.24 17.86 -8.51
C LEU A 2 -16.84 17.38 -8.93
N TRP A 3 -16.41 17.74 -10.14
CA TRP A 3 -15.15 17.27 -10.72
C TRP A 3 -13.90 17.71 -9.93
N LYS A 4 -13.93 18.87 -9.25
CA LYS A 4 -12.79 19.40 -8.46
C LYS A 4 -12.44 18.55 -7.23
N ARG A 5 -13.39 17.75 -6.73
CA ARG A 5 -13.22 16.90 -5.53
C ARG A 5 -12.87 15.44 -5.86
N LEU A 6 -12.77 15.08 -7.14
CA LEU A 6 -12.42 13.72 -7.54
C LEU A 6 -10.91 13.48 -7.36
N ARG A 7 -10.55 12.35 -6.73
CA ARG A 7 -9.16 11.92 -6.43
C ARG A 7 -8.19 12.03 -7.61
N CYS A 8 -8.69 11.85 -8.84
CA CYS A 8 -7.88 11.85 -10.05
C CYS A 8 -8.06 13.11 -10.92
N ALA A 9 -8.99 14.01 -10.60
CA ALA A 9 -9.29 15.14 -11.47
C ALA A 9 -8.16 16.18 -11.55
N GLN A 10 -7.34 16.28 -10.50
CA GLN A 10 -6.17 17.18 -10.49
C GLN A 10 -4.92 16.57 -11.16
N LYS A 11 -4.97 15.30 -11.58
CA LYS A 11 -3.81 14.66 -12.23
C LYS A 11 -3.65 15.20 -13.65
N ARG A 12 -2.65 16.07 -13.84
CA ARG A 12 -2.29 16.64 -15.16
C ARG A 12 -1.81 15.60 -16.18
N ARG A 13 -1.27 14.46 -15.72
CA ARG A 13 -0.74 13.40 -16.58
C ARG A 13 -1.22 12.03 -16.11
N ARG A 14 -1.58 11.16 -17.07
CA ARG A 14 -1.82 9.74 -16.79
C ARG A 14 -0.49 9.05 -16.49
N LYS A 15 -0.52 7.99 -15.68
CA LYS A 15 0.68 7.16 -15.44
C LYS A 15 1.14 6.60 -16.79
N ARG A 16 2.43 6.74 -17.13
CA ARG A 16 2.97 6.16 -18.37
C ARG A 16 2.88 4.64 -18.27
N TYR A 17 2.27 4.02 -19.28
CA TYR A 17 2.29 2.57 -19.44
C TYR A 17 3.73 2.08 -19.67
N LYS A 18 4.08 0.92 -19.12
CA LYS A 18 5.44 0.33 -19.21
C LYS A 18 6.59 1.22 -18.67
N ALA A 19 6.32 2.16 -17.77
CA ALA A 19 7.39 2.88 -17.09
C ALA A 19 8.25 1.89 -16.28
N TYR A 20 9.57 1.92 -16.49
CA TYR A 20 10.52 1.13 -15.72
C TYR A 20 10.37 1.45 -14.23
N ASP A 21 10.17 0.43 -13.41
CA ASP A 21 10.04 0.58 -11.98
C ASP A 21 11.43 0.71 -11.35
N SER A 22 11.83 1.94 -11.01
CA SER A 22 13.13 2.24 -10.41
C SER A 22 13.30 1.67 -9.00
N ARG A 23 12.22 1.18 -8.38
CA ARG A 23 12.24 0.65 -7.01
C ARG A 23 12.95 -0.70 -6.90
N GLY A 24 13.22 -1.36 -8.02
CA GLY A 24 13.86 -2.67 -8.05
C GLY A 24 12.98 -3.80 -7.48
N ARG A 25 13.41 -5.05 -7.65
CA ARG A 25 12.82 -6.19 -6.92
C ARG A 25 13.61 -6.36 -5.64
N ILE A 26 12.94 -6.53 -4.49
CA ILE A 26 13.65 -6.90 -3.26
C ILE A 26 14.24 -8.30 -3.48
N ALA A 27 15.57 -8.40 -3.42
CA ALA A 27 16.29 -9.66 -3.53
C ALA A 27 16.00 -10.54 -2.29
N ASN A 28 16.16 -11.86 -2.44
CA ASN A 28 16.04 -12.83 -1.34
C ASN A 28 14.65 -12.90 -0.66
N LYS A 29 13.58 -12.48 -1.35
CA LYS A 29 12.23 -12.80 -0.90
C LYS A 29 12.00 -14.30 -1.02
N ARG A 30 11.60 -14.93 0.08
CA ARG A 30 11.09 -16.31 0.07
C ARG A 30 9.74 -16.35 -0.67
N ASN A 31 9.53 -17.34 -1.53
CA ASN A 31 8.24 -17.55 -2.19
C ASN A 31 7.17 -17.83 -1.12
N ILE A 32 5.91 -17.47 -1.38
CA ILE A 32 4.80 -17.81 -0.50
C ILE A 32 4.68 -19.33 -0.34
N ALA A 33 4.93 -20.09 -1.42
CA ALA A 33 4.90 -21.55 -1.39
C ALA A 33 5.99 -22.18 -0.49
N ASP A 34 7.10 -21.47 -0.26
CA ASP A 34 8.23 -21.98 0.53
C ASP A 34 8.13 -21.58 2.02
N ARG A 35 7.03 -20.93 2.43
CA ARG A 35 6.84 -20.51 3.82
C ARG A 35 6.55 -21.71 4.72
N PRO A 36 7.04 -21.72 5.97
CA PRO A 36 6.64 -22.74 6.93
C PRO A 36 5.14 -22.59 7.27
N ALA A 37 4.48 -23.73 7.51
CA ALA A 37 3.03 -23.78 7.76
C ALA A 37 2.58 -22.95 8.98
N GLU A 38 3.47 -22.77 9.96
CA GLU A 38 3.26 -21.94 11.17
C GLU A 38 2.93 -20.47 10.85
N VAL A 39 3.29 -19.98 9.65
CA VAL A 39 2.95 -18.61 9.23
C VAL A 39 1.46 -18.44 8.97
N GLU A 40 0.75 -19.51 8.60
CA GLU A 40 -0.69 -19.45 8.31
C GLU A 40 -1.53 -19.22 9.58
N THR A 41 -1.10 -19.74 10.74
CA THR A 41 -1.81 -19.56 12.01
C THR A 41 -1.66 -18.15 12.57
N ARG A 42 -0.61 -17.41 12.17
CA ARG A 42 -0.31 -16.03 12.62
C ARG A 42 -0.19 -15.86 14.14
N GLU A 43 0.09 -16.95 14.87
CA GLU A 43 0.16 -16.95 16.33
C GLU A 43 1.42 -16.26 16.87
N THR A 44 2.48 -16.15 16.05
CA THR A 44 3.76 -15.55 16.44
C THR A 44 3.94 -14.15 15.87
N LEU A 45 4.49 -13.24 16.69
CA LEU A 45 4.96 -11.91 16.26
C LEU A 45 5.97 -12.06 15.11
N GLY A 46 5.65 -11.49 13.95
CA GLY A 46 6.47 -11.59 12.73
C GLY A 46 5.86 -12.44 11.59
N HIS A 47 4.82 -13.23 11.85
CA HIS A 47 4.07 -13.95 10.80
C HIS A 47 3.08 -13.05 10.02
N TRP A 48 2.92 -11.78 10.45
CA TRP A 48 2.04 -10.81 9.82
C TRP A 48 2.69 -10.24 8.56
N GLY A 49 1.99 -10.33 7.42
CA GLY A 49 2.46 -9.76 6.17
C GLY A 49 2.36 -8.23 6.17
N ILE A 50 3.21 -7.58 5.39
CA ILE A 50 3.12 -6.13 5.11
C ILE A 50 1.73 -5.74 4.58
N ASP A 51 1.09 -6.63 3.82
CA ASP A 51 -0.23 -6.41 3.23
C ASP A 51 -1.35 -6.32 4.29
N THR A 52 -1.08 -6.83 5.50
CA THR A 52 -2.00 -6.80 6.66
C THR A 52 -1.78 -5.58 7.55
N VAL A 53 -0.71 -4.80 7.31
CA VAL A 53 -0.42 -3.59 8.07
C VAL A 53 -1.27 -2.44 7.54
N MET A 54 -2.39 -2.18 8.22
CA MET A 54 -3.17 -0.96 8.02
C MET A 54 -2.37 0.23 8.59
N GLY A 55 -1.67 0.96 7.71
CA GLY A 55 -1.05 2.22 8.09
C GLY A 55 -2.12 3.22 8.55
N LYS A 56 -1.83 3.99 9.63
CA LYS A 56 -2.63 5.17 9.94
C LYS A 56 -2.54 6.12 8.76
N VAL A 57 -3.60 6.19 7.97
CA VAL A 57 -3.73 7.24 6.96
C VAL A 57 -3.78 8.54 7.74
N SER A 58 -2.78 9.42 7.57
CA SER A 58 -2.86 10.79 8.03
C SER A 58 -3.89 11.51 7.16
N ILE A 59 -5.17 11.19 7.36
CA ILE A 59 -6.26 12.03 6.89
C ILE A 59 -6.02 13.36 7.60
N PRO A 60 -5.83 14.49 6.90
CA PRO A 60 -5.89 15.77 7.58
C PRO A 60 -7.25 15.80 8.27
N LYS A 61 -7.26 15.89 9.61
CA LYS A 61 -8.49 16.21 10.34
C LYS A 61 -9.05 17.43 9.62
N CYS A 62 -10.20 17.27 8.98
CA CYS A 62 -10.99 18.43 8.59
C CYS A 62 -11.11 19.24 9.89
N ILE A 63 -10.62 20.47 9.82
CA ILE A 63 -10.60 21.40 10.93
C ILE A 63 -12.02 21.45 11.50
N GLU A 64 -12.15 21.12 12.79
CA GLU A 64 -13.32 21.52 13.57
C GLU A 64 -13.16 23.03 13.78
N ASP A 65 -13.75 23.80 12.87
CA ASP A 65 -14.00 25.22 13.12
C ASP A 65 -15.44 25.33 13.64
N ALA A 66 -15.55 26.02 14.78
CA ALA A 66 -16.72 26.25 15.61
C ALA A 66 -17.88 26.97 14.90
#